data_AF-A0A227JAT4-F1
#
_entry.id   AF-A0A227JAT4-F1
#
_cell.length_a   1.000
_cell.length_b   1.000
_cell.length_c   1.000
_cell.angle_alpha   90.00
_cell.angle_beta   90.00
_cell.angle_gamma   90.00
#
_symmetry.space_group_name_H-M   'P 1'
#
loop_
_entity.id
_entity.type
_entity.pdbx_description
1 polymer ?
#
loop_
_entity_poly.entity_id
_entity_poly.type
_entity_poly.pdbx_seq_one_letter_code
_entity_poly.pdbx_strand_id
1 'polypeptide(L)'
;YIRGVCSAFYMKEAMEWAKDNGGITGENIKKGMYVHKNWVPKGLEGVCIPANWQPEDHRGTTTVNVFMGNNQGGAVDIKKVSQVTLSRRDDWLGY
;
A
#
# COMPACT_ATOMS: atom_id res chain seq x y z
N TYR A 1 -12.47 -4.01 2.31
CA TYR A 1 -11.73 -4.86 3.28
C TYR A 1 -10.25 -5.05 2.91
N ILE A 2 -9.90 -5.50 1.69
CA ILE A 2 -8.50 -5.78 1.28
C ILE A 2 -7.53 -4.63 1.56
N ARG A 3 -7.90 -3.38 1.24
CA ARG A 3 -7.07 -2.20 1.54
C ARG A 3 -6.65 -2.11 3.01
N GLY A 4 -7.60 -2.33 3.93
CA GLY A 4 -7.34 -2.28 5.37
C GLY A 4 -6.40 -3.40 5.84
N VAL A 5 -6.58 -4.61 5.29
CA VAL A 5 -5.69 -5.74 5.55
C VAL A 5 -4.26 -5.41 5.10
N CYS A 6 -4.08 -4.94 3.87
CA CYS A 6 -2.76 -4.56 3.37
C CYS A 6 -2.12 -3.47 4.24
N SER A 7 -2.86 -2.41 4.59
CA SER A 7 -2.36 -1.34 5.46
C SER A 7 -1.94 -1.85 6.84
N ALA A 8 -2.71 -2.76 7.44
CA ALA A 8 -2.36 -3.36 8.74
C ALA A 8 -1.09 -4.20 8.65
N PHE A 9 -0.92 -4.97 7.58
CA PHE A 9 0.26 -5.79 7.37
C PHE A 9 1.53 -4.97 7.12
N TYR A 10 1.44 -3.88 6.35
CA TYR A 10 2.55 -2.93 6.24
C TYR A 10 2.97 -2.43 7.63
N MET A 11 2.02 -1.92 8.42
CA MET A 11 2.33 -1.46 9.78
C MET A 11 2.95 -2.57 10.66
N LYS A 12 2.39 -3.78 10.59
CA LYS A 12 2.86 -4.93 11.36
C LYS A 12 4.32 -5.28 11.05
N GLU A 13 4.74 -5.36 9.80
CA GLU A 13 6.15 -5.71 9.52
C GLU A 13 7.10 -4.54 9.79
N ALA A 14 6.64 -3.28 9.69
CA ALA A 14 7.42 -2.14 10.16
C ALA A 14 7.63 -2.18 11.68
N MET A 15 6.64 -2.65 12.45
CA MET A 15 6.79 -2.90 13.89
C MET A 15 7.74 -4.07 14.19
N GLU A 16 7.74 -5.13 13.37
CA GLU A 16 8.72 -6.22 13.48
C GLU A 16 10.14 -5.71 13.21
N TRP A 17 10.32 -4.92 12.16
CA TRP A 17 11.59 -4.25 11.89
C TRP A 17 12.02 -3.38 13.08
N ALA A 18 11.10 -2.57 13.61
CA ALA A 18 11.40 -1.71 14.76
C ALA A 18 11.80 -2.51 16.01
N LYS A 19 11.10 -3.62 16.29
CA LYS A 19 11.44 -4.54 17.39
C LYS A 19 12.90 -5.00 17.30
N ASP A 20 13.36 -5.35 16.11
CA ASP A 20 14.73 -5.83 15.87
C ASP A 20 15.76 -4.69 15.76
N ASN A 21 15.32 -3.42 15.65
CA ASN A 21 16.17 -2.24 15.40
C ASN A 21 15.97 -1.14 16.46
N GLY A 22 16.01 -1.52 17.74
CA GLY A 22 15.99 -0.57 18.86
C GLY A 22 14.63 -0.40 19.56
N GLY A 23 13.68 -1.29 19.29
CA GLY A 23 12.40 -1.38 19.99
C GLY A 23 11.24 -0.72 19.27
N ILE A 24 10.02 -1.10 19.66
CA ILE A 24 8.76 -0.65 19.05
C ILE A 24 8.42 0.76 19.58
N THR A 25 9.06 1.77 18.98
CA THR A 25 8.74 3.19 19.19
C THR A 25 8.20 3.81 17.91
N GLY A 26 7.51 4.95 18.00
CA GLY A 26 7.00 5.64 16.82
C GLY A 26 8.10 6.01 15.82
N GLU A 27 9.25 6.47 16.32
CA GLU A 27 10.42 6.82 15.51
C GLU A 27 11.00 5.61 14.77
N ASN A 28 11.07 4.45 15.43
CA ASN A 28 11.62 3.23 14.82
C ASN A 28 10.63 2.58 13.85
N ILE A 29 9.32 2.61 14.15
CA ILE A 29 8.28 2.18 13.20
C ILE A 29 8.34 3.04 11.95
N LYS A 30 8.44 4.37 12.10
CA LYS A 30 8.59 5.30 10.97
C LYS A 30 9.82 4.94 10.12
N LYS A 31 10.97 4.66 10.74
CA LYS A 31 12.18 4.19 10.02
C LYS A 31 11.93 2.86 9.31
N GLY A 32 11.25 1.91 9.95
CA GLY A 32 10.90 0.61 9.36
C GLY A 32 9.98 0.74 8.14
N MET A 33 9.10 1.73 8.10
CA MET A 33 8.30 2.01 6.90
C MET A 33 9.15 2.42 5.68
N TYR A 34 10.36 2.94 5.89
CA TYR A 34 11.21 3.50 4.82
C TYR A 34 12.27 2.55 4.27
N VAL A 35 12.56 1.44 4.95
CA VAL A 35 13.67 0.55 4.53
C VAL A 35 13.35 -0.30 3.31
N HIS A 36 12.06 -0.45 2.96
CA HIS A 36 11.62 -1.32 1.90
C HIS A 36 11.37 -0.58 0.58
N LYS A 37 11.67 -1.27 -0.53
CA LYS A 37 11.32 -0.86 -1.89
C LYS A 37 10.48 -1.95 -2.54
N ASN A 38 9.47 -1.55 -3.31
CA ASN A 38 8.45 -2.40 -3.93
C ASN A 38 7.87 -3.41 -2.93
N TRP A 39 7.56 -2.94 -1.72
CA TRP A 39 7.22 -3.79 -0.60
C TRP A 39 5.84 -4.39 -0.80
N VAL A 40 5.77 -5.70 -0.70
CA VAL A 40 4.54 -6.48 -0.53
C VAL A 40 4.68 -7.25 0.77
N PRO A 41 3.70 -7.19 1.70
CA PRO A 41 3.81 -7.92 2.94
C PRO A 41 3.82 -9.42 2.67
N LYS A 42 4.61 -10.13 3.47
CA LYS A 42 4.83 -11.57 3.33
C LYS A 42 3.50 -12.33 3.43
N GLY A 43 3.22 -13.17 2.44
CA GLY A 43 2.00 -13.99 2.41
C GLY A 43 0.78 -13.26 1.84
N LEU A 44 0.92 -12.04 1.34
CA LEU A 44 -0.13 -11.28 0.65
C LEU A 44 0.22 -10.98 -0.81
N GLU A 45 1.08 -11.79 -1.41
CA GLU A 45 1.44 -11.73 -2.82
C GLU A 45 0.20 -11.92 -3.70
N GLY A 46 0.03 -11.06 -4.70
CA GLY A 46 -1.15 -11.06 -5.57
C GLY A 46 -2.42 -10.45 -4.94
N VAL A 47 -2.41 -10.16 -3.64
CA VAL A 47 -3.51 -9.47 -2.94
C VAL A 47 -3.17 -7.99 -2.74
N CYS A 48 -2.00 -7.71 -2.18
CA CYS A 48 -1.54 -6.34 -1.94
C CYS A 48 -0.72 -5.82 -3.12
N ILE A 49 -0.95 -4.55 -3.46
CA ILE A 49 -0.16 -3.83 -4.45
C ILE A 49 1.14 -3.37 -3.80
N PRO A 50 2.31 -3.50 -4.47
CA PRO A 50 3.57 -2.99 -3.97
C PRO A 50 3.49 -1.52 -3.54
N ALA A 51 4.07 -1.21 -2.39
CA ALA A 51 4.12 0.13 -1.83
C ALA A 51 5.51 0.47 -1.28
N ASN A 52 5.82 1.76 -1.19
CA ASN A 52 7.03 2.26 -0.57
C ASN A 52 6.76 3.64 0.02
N TRP A 53 7.36 3.90 1.18
CA TRP A 53 7.36 5.20 1.84
C TRP A 53 8.78 5.71 1.92
N GLN A 54 8.96 7.02 1.83
CA GLN A 54 10.24 7.70 1.97
C GLN A 54 10.08 8.88 2.94
N PRO A 55 11.16 9.40 3.54
CA PRO A 55 11.07 10.48 4.52
C PRO A 55 10.40 11.75 3.97
N GLU A 56 10.58 12.03 2.68
CA GLU A 56 10.00 13.19 1.98
C GLU A 56 8.72 12.84 1.20
N ASP A 57 8.32 11.56 1.14
CA ASP A 57 7.13 11.12 0.42
C ASP A 57 6.46 9.91 1.09
N HIS A 58 5.40 10.19 1.84
CA HIS A 58 4.59 9.22 2.57
C HIS A 58 3.48 8.57 1.72
N ARG A 59 3.45 8.81 0.40
CA ARG A 59 2.47 8.16 -0.49
C ARG A 59 2.96 6.75 -0.83
N GLY A 60 2.34 5.74 -0.24
CA GLY A 60 2.73 4.33 -0.40
C GLY A 60 2.73 3.85 -1.87
N THR A 61 1.66 4.13 -2.62
CA THR A 61 1.58 3.76 -4.04
C THR A 61 0.70 4.75 -4.82
N THR A 62 1.06 4.98 -6.08
CA THR A 62 0.22 5.72 -7.06
C THR A 62 -0.35 4.78 -8.13
N THR A 63 -0.23 3.46 -7.92
CA THR A 63 -0.82 2.46 -8.79
C THR A 63 -2.27 2.22 -8.40
N VAL A 64 -3.18 2.44 -9.34
CA VAL A 64 -4.62 2.29 -9.13
C VAL A 64 -5.21 1.32 -10.16
N ASN A 65 -6.13 0.48 -9.71
CA ASN A 65 -6.88 -0.42 -10.59
C ASN A 65 -8.13 0.31 -11.10
N VAL A 66 -8.43 0.14 -12.38
CA VAL A 66 -9.67 0.62 -13.00
C VAL A 66 -10.61 -0.57 -13.16
N PHE A 67 -11.82 -0.43 -12.64
CA PHE A 67 -12.85 -1.45 -12.70
C PHE A 67 -14.04 -0.95 -13.50
N MET A 68 -14.64 -1.85 -14.28
CA MET A 68 -15.91 -1.65 -14.96
C MET A 68 -16.98 -2.45 -14.21
N GLY A 69 -18.03 -1.75 -13.78
CA GLY A 69 -19.23 -2.37 -13.23
C GLY A 69 -20.27 -2.58 -14.32
N ASN A 70 -20.93 -3.73 -14.30
CA ASN A 70 -22.08 -4.05 -15.16
C ASN A 70 -23.25 -4.51 -14.28
N ASN A 71 -24.47 -4.23 -14.73
CA ASN A 71 -25.70 -4.71 -14.10
C ASN A 71 -26.69 -5.11 -15.20
N GLN A 72 -26.78 -6.42 -15.46
CA GLN A 72 -27.73 -6.97 -16.43
C GLN A 72 -28.84 -7.71 -15.68
N GLY A 73 -30.06 -7.16 -15.72
CA GLY A 73 -31.23 -7.78 -15.09
C GLY A 73 -31.11 -7.98 -13.58
N GLY A 74 -30.27 -7.19 -12.88
CA GLY A 74 -30.01 -7.32 -11.44
C GLY A 74 -28.74 -8.12 -11.10
N ALA A 75 -28.09 -8.77 -12.07
CA ALA A 75 -26.81 -9.43 -11.85
C ALA A 75 -25.66 -8.41 -11.94
N VAL A 76 -25.04 -8.14 -10.79
CA VAL A 76 -23.88 -7.23 -10.70
C VAL A 76 -22.60 -8.00 -11.05
N ASP A 77 -21.85 -7.49 -12.02
CA ASP A 77 -20.50 -7.95 -12.36
C ASP A 77 -19.50 -6.78 -12.23
N ILE A 78 -18.30 -7.06 -11.73
CA ILE A 78 -17.22 -6.08 -11.62
C ILE A 78 -15.96 -6.68 -12.21
N LYS A 79 -15.52 -6.13 -13.34
CA LYS A 79 -14.33 -6.58 -14.05
C LYS A 79 -13.20 -5.55 -13.90
N LYS A 80 -12.00 -6.00 -13.53
CA LYS A 80 -10.79 -5.17 -13.68
C LYS A 80 -10.50 -4.99 -15.16
N VAL A 81 -10.49 -3.75 -15.63
CA VAL A 81 -10.29 -3.42 -17.06
C VAL A 81 -8.92 -2.81 -17.33
N SER A 82 -8.31 -2.20 -16.32
CA SER A 82 -6.95 -1.65 -16.45
C SER A 82 -6.28 -1.49 -15.09
N GLN A 83 -4.99 -1.22 -15.12
CA GLN A 83 -4.18 -0.75 -14.01
C GLN A 83 -3.30 0.37 -14.50
N VAL A 84 -3.30 1.49 -13.80
CA VAL A 84 -2.55 2.69 -14.19
C VAL A 84 -1.68 3.15 -13.03
N THR A 85 -0.46 3.54 -13.36
CA THR A 85 0.46 4.17 -12.42
C THR A 85 0.43 5.66 -12.68
N LEU A 86 -0.07 6.42 -11.71
CA LEU A 86 -0.12 7.88 -11.79
C LEU A 86 1.26 8.45 -11.48
N SER A 87 1.61 9.55 -12.14
CA SER A 87 2.81 10.31 -11.81
C SER A 87 2.71 10.87 -10.38
N ARG A 88 3.85 10.90 -9.67
CA ARG A 88 3.96 11.53 -8.35
C ARG A 88 4.08 13.03 -8.53
N ARG A 89 2.94 13.71 -8.66
CA ARG A 89 2.91 15.18 -8.81
C ARG A 89 3.20 15.87 -7.48
N ASP A 90 3.87 17.02 -7.55
CA ASP A 90 4.28 17.80 -6.38
C ASP A 90 3.11 18.52 -5.71
N ASP A 91 2.05 18.83 -6.47
CA ASP A 91 0.84 19.47 -5.95
C ASP A 91 -0.09 18.50 -5.19
N TRP A 92 0.26 17.20 -5.13
CA TRP A 92 -0.50 16.20 -4.40
C TRP A 92 0.07 15.99 -3.01
N LEU A 93 -0.76 16.21 -1.98
CA LEU A 93 -0.40 15.99 -0.58
C LEU A 93 0.24 14.61 -0.38
N GLY A 94 1.43 14.61 0.23
CA GLY A 94 2.22 13.41 0.45
C GLY A 94 3.31 13.54 1.52
N TYR A 95 3.34 14.64 2.26
CA TYR A 95 4.28 14.90 3.36
C TYR A 95 3.59 14.70 4.72
#